data_AF-A0A358Y1H5-F1
#
_entry.id   AF-A0A358Y1H5-F1
#
_cell.length_a   1.000
_cell.length_b   1.000
_cell.length_c   1.000
_cell.angle_alpha   90.00
_cell.angle_beta   90.00
_cell.angle_gamma   90.00
#
_symmetry.space_group_name_H-M   'P 1'
#
loop_
_entity.id
_entity.type
_entity.pdbx_description
1 polymer ?
#
loop_
_entity_poly.entity_id
_entity_poly.type
_entity_poly.pdbx_seq_one_letter_code
_entity_poly.pdbx_strand_id
1 'polypeptide(L)' 'MRHIISVLLENEPGALSRVVGLFSQRNYNIDSLTVAPTEDQSLSRLTVTTSGDDARIEQITKHLNKLVDVV' A
#
# COMPACT_ATOMS: atom_id res chain seq x y z
N MET A 1 -3.69 -10.70 -13.41
CA MET A 1 -2.83 -9.79 -14.21
C MET A 1 -1.90 -9.05 -13.25
N ARG A 2 -0.88 -8.34 -13.74
CA ARG A 2 0.00 -7.50 -12.90
C ARG A 2 -0.64 -6.13 -12.70
N HIS A 3 -0.70 -5.65 -11.47
CA HIS A 3 -1.26 -4.36 -11.11
C HIS A 3 -0.24 -3.54 -10.31
N ILE A 4 -0.29 -2.22 -10.47
CA ILE A 4 0.52 -1.27 -9.73
C ILE A 4 -0.44 -0.40 -8.92
N ILE A 5 -0.21 -0.32 -7.61
CA ILE A 5 -1.01 0.47 -6.68
C ILE A 5 -0.08 1.51 -6.07
N SER A 6 -0.46 2.78 -6.18
CA SER A 6 0.25 3.89 -5.53
C SER A 6 -0.63 4.48 -4.43
N VAL A 7 -0.03 4.69 -3.27
CA VAL A 7 -0.71 5.14 -2.05
C VAL A 7 0.10 6.26 -1.44
N LEU A 8 -0.56 7.32 -0.97
CA LEU A 8 0.06 8.33 -0.11
C LEU A 8 -0.13 7.89 1.34
N LEU A 9 0.95 7.98 2.10
CA LEU A 9 1.03 7.57 3.50
C LEU A 9 1.44 8.77 4.34
N GLU A 10 0.97 8.87 5.58
CA GLU A 10 1.65 9.68 6.59
C GLU A 10 3.08 9.15 6.82
N ASN A 11 4.04 10.06 6.87
CA ASN A 11 5.46 9.74 7.06
C ASN A 11 5.79 9.56 8.54
N GLU A 12 5.09 8.64 9.20
CA GLU A 12 5.17 8.37 10.63
C GLU A 12 5.67 6.94 10.93
N PRO A 13 6.32 6.71 12.09
CA PRO A 13 6.75 5.38 12.50
C PRO A 13 5.61 4.36 12.45
N GLY A 14 5.87 3.26 11.74
CA GLY A 14 4.95 2.13 11.62
C GLY A 14 3.95 2.21 10.46
N ALA A 15 3.84 3.32 9.73
CA ALA A 15 2.94 3.43 8.57
C ALA A 15 3.22 2.34 7.52
N LEU A 16 4.50 2.17 7.14
CA LEU A 16 4.93 1.10 6.24
C LEU A 16 4.60 -0.30 6.79
N SER A 17 4.84 -0.52 8.09
CA SER A 17 4.60 -1.81 8.74
C SER A 17 3.12 -2.20 8.69
N ARG A 18 2.20 -1.24 8.87
CA ARG A 18 0.75 -1.47 8.77
C ARG A 18 0.33 -1.85 7.35
N VAL A 19 0.88 -1.19 6.33
CA VAL A 19 0.63 -1.56 4.92
C VAL A 19 1.12 -2.98 4.64
N VAL A 20 2.38 -3.29 4.94
CA VAL A 20 2.93 -4.64 4.71
C VAL A 20 2.20 -5.72 5.52
N GLY A 21 1.81 -5.40 6.76
CA GLY A 21 1.01 -6.26 7.62
C GLY A 21 -0.35 -6.60 7.02
N LEU A 22 -1.02 -5.64 6.37
CA LEU A 22 -2.28 -5.86 5.66
C LEU A 22 -2.13 -6.88 4.52
N PHE A 23 -1.06 -6.75 3.71
CA PHE A 23 -0.77 -7.72 2.65
C PHE A 23 -0.52 -9.12 3.21
N SER A 24 0.28 -9.21 4.28
CA SER A 24 0.60 -10.49 4.93
C SER A 24 -0.65 -11.16 5.53
N GLN A 25 -1.45 -10.43 6.31
CA GLN A 25 -2.65 -10.97 6.98
C GLN A 25 -3.72 -11.47 6.02
N ARG A 26 -3.77 -10.90 4.82
CA ARG A 26 -4.76 -11.26 3.78
C ARG A 26 -4.20 -12.18 2.71
N ASN A 27 -2.95 -12.62 2.86
CA ASN A 27 -2.25 -13.49 1.92
C ASN A 27 -2.22 -12.89 0.49
N TYR A 28 -1.97 -11.59 0.40
CA TYR A 28 -1.75 -10.88 -0.86
C TYR A 28 -0.26 -10.90 -1.19
N ASN A 29 0.09 -11.26 -2.42
CA ASN A 29 1.48 -11.26 -2.86
C ASN A 29 1.99 -9.83 -3.08
N ILE A 30 3.26 -9.57 -2.77
CA ILE A 30 3.97 -8.35 -3.15
C ILE A 30 5.06 -8.76 -4.13
N ASP A 31 4.95 -8.28 -5.37
CA ASP A 31 5.99 -8.52 -6.39
C ASP A 31 7.12 -7.49 -6.26
N SER A 32 6.76 -6.24 -5.95
CA SER A 32 7.72 -5.19 -5.64
C SER A 32 7.09 -4.15 -4.71
N LEU A 33 7.90 -3.51 -3.89
CA LEU A 33 7.47 -2.40 -3.04
C LEU A 33 8.56 -1.33 -3.01
N THR A 34 8.16 -0.07 -3.16
CA THR A 34 9.05 1.09 -3.02
C THR A 34 8.34 2.15 -2.21
N VAL A 35 9.07 2.80 -1.31
CA VAL A 35 8.56 3.91 -0.50
C VAL A 35 9.61 5.00 -0.43
N ALA A 36 9.17 6.25 -0.58
CA ALA A 36 10.02 7.42 -0.42
C ALA A 36 9.19 8.63 0.05
N PRO A 37 9.77 9.57 0.80
CA PRO A 37 9.15 10.85 1.11
C PRO A 37 8.75 11.60 -0.16
N THR A 38 7.67 12.38 -0.08
CA THR A 38 7.26 13.29 -1.15
C THR A 38 7.87 14.68 -0.98
N GLU A 39 7.48 15.66 -1.81
CA GLU A 39 7.84 17.07 -1.59
C GLU A 39 7.31 17.59 -0.25
N ASP A 40 6.15 17.10 0.17
CA ASP A 40 5.67 17.24 1.54
C ASP A 40 6.32 16.16 2.42
N GLN A 41 7.17 16.59 3.35
CA GLN A 41 7.90 15.69 4.25
C GLN A 41 6.99 14.97 5.26
N SER A 42 5.75 15.44 5.45
CA SER A 42 4.74 14.73 6.25
C SER A 42 4.14 13.54 5.51
N LEU A 43 4.37 13.43 4.19
CA LEU A 43 3.82 12.37 3.35
C LEU A 43 4.91 11.55 2.67
N SER A 44 4.66 10.25 2.56
CA SER A 44 5.45 9.31 1.77
C SER A 44 4.60 8.70 0.67
N ARG A 45 5.19 8.48 -0.51
CA ARG A 45 4.56 7.72 -1.58
C ARG A 45 5.04 6.27 -1.53
N LEU A 46 4.10 5.35 -1.38
CA LEU A 46 4.35 3.92 -1.52
C LEU A 46 3.78 3.42 -2.85
N THR A 47 4.61 2.71 -3.60
CA THR A 47 4.22 2.03 -4.84
C THR A 47 4.43 0.54 -4.66
N VAL A 48 3.35 -0.23 -4.81
CA VAL A 48 3.37 -1.69 -4.76
C VAL A 48 3.02 -2.25 -6.13
N THR A 49 3.77 -3.25 -6.56
CA THR A 49 3.33 -4.15 -7.64
C THR A 49 2.79 -5.42 -7.00
N THR A 50 1.64 -5.88 -7.45
CA THR A 50 1.04 -7.16 -7.07
C THR A 50 0.37 -7.83 -8.27
N SER A 51 -0.05 -9.08 -8.10
CA SER A 51 -0.79 -9.83 -9.11
C SER A 51 -2.08 -10.42 -8.53
N GLY A 52 -3.16 -10.33 -9.31
CA GLY A 52 -4.49 -10.76 -8.89
C GLY A 52 -5.53 -10.63 -10.01
N ASP A 53 -6.76 -11.02 -9.70
CA ASP A 53 -7.95 -10.66 -10.47
C ASP A 53 -8.48 -9.29 -10.01
N ASP A 54 -9.34 -8.67 -10.81
CA ASP A 54 -9.83 -7.32 -10.51
C ASP A 54 -10.58 -7.25 -9.18
N ALA A 55 -11.29 -8.32 -8.81
CA ALA A 55 -11.97 -8.42 -7.53
C ALA A 55 -11.00 -8.38 -6.33
N ARG A 56 -9.86 -9.09 -6.40
CA ARG A 56 -8.81 -8.99 -5.36
C ARG A 56 -8.19 -7.61 -5.31
N ILE A 57 -7.91 -7.00 -6.45
CA ILE A 57 -7.32 -5.66 -6.50
C ILE A 57 -8.26 -4.62 -5.89
N GLU A 58 -9.55 -4.69 -6.21
CA GLU A 58 -10.57 -3.82 -5.61
C GLU A 58 -10.62 -3.99 -4.08
N GLN A 59 -10.54 -5.24 -3.59
CA GLN A 59 -10.47 -5.51 -2.16
C GLN A 59 -9.20 -4.96 -1.52
N ILE A 60 -8.03 -5.08 -2.16
CA ILE A 60 -6.77 -4.51 -1.68
C ILE A 60 -6.94 -2.99 -1.50
N THR A 61 -7.42 -2.29 -2.52
CA THR A 61 -7.64 -0.84 -2.47
C THR A 61 -8.63 -0.45 -1.37
N LYS A 62 -9.73 -1.18 -1.22
CA LYS A 62 -10.72 -0.96 -0.13
C LYS A 62 -10.12 -1.16 1.26
N HIS A 63 -9.21 -2.11 1.43
CA HIS A 63 -8.53 -2.34 2.71
C HIS A 63 -7.47 -1.28 3.00
N LEU A 64 -6.72 -0.85 1.99
CA LEU A 64 -5.74 0.23 2.13
C LEU A 64 -6.41 1.54 2.54
N ASN A 65 -7.54 1.91 1.93
CA ASN A 65 -8.31 3.11 2.30
C ASN A 65 -8.88 3.10 3.73
N LYS A 66 -8.84 1.97 4.43
CA LYS A 66 -9.26 1.87 5.85
C LYS A 66 -8.10 2.03 6.83
N LEU A 67 -6.86 2.05 6.33
CA LEU A 67 -5.70 2.36 7.17
C LEU A 67 -5.71 3.86 7.45
N VAL A 68 -5.58 4.23 8.72
CA VAL A 68 -5.63 5.62 9.18
C VAL A 68 -4.56 6.49 8.50
N ASP A 69 -3.43 5.89 8.15
CA ASP A 69 -2.29 6.61 7.59
C ASP A 69 -2.38 6.79 6.07
N VAL A 70 -3.43 6.28 5.40
CA VAL A 70 -3.57 6.35 3.95
C VAL A 70 -4.45 7.54 3.56
N VAL A 71 -3.92 8.40 2.67
CA VAL A 71 -4.54 9.67 2.24
C VAL A 71 -4.87 9.67 0.75
#